data_AF-A0A1G0PIS2-F1
#
_entry.id   AF-A0A1G0PIS2-F1
#
_cell.length_a   1.000
_cell.length_b   1.000
_cell.length_c   1.000
_cell.angle_alpha   90.00
_cell.angle_beta   90.00
_cell.angle_gamma   90.00
#
_symmetry.space_group_name_H-M   'P 1'
#
loop_
_entity.id
_entity.type
_entity.pdbx_description
1 polymer ?
#
loop_
_entity_poly.entity_id
_entity_poly.type
_entity_poly.pdbx_seq_one_letter_code
_entity_poly.pdbx_strand_id
1 'polypeptide(L)'
;MAKAKRSKVKPTPRISPLLRSAMEVLEHGLWHFLRSETSPDMKFAILHVDQCVELLLKERIRKGGVSIYKNPKETINIVAAYSIIDEKIKCSIPEKADLELLHEERNNIQHKYSNPSPEDSAFHIENALKFIKRFLTDELNTNIEDFIPKEYLEQIITS
;
A
#
# COMPACT_ATOMS: atom_id res chain seq x y z
N MET A 1 -7.66 -46.63 4.41
CA MET A 1 -8.01 -45.31 3.85
C MET A 1 -7.52 -44.23 4.81
N ALA A 2 -6.47 -43.50 4.44
CA ALA A 2 -5.91 -42.44 5.28
C ALA A 2 -6.77 -41.16 5.16
N LYS A 3 -7.29 -40.65 6.28
CA LYS A 3 -7.98 -39.36 6.33
C LYS A 3 -6.97 -38.24 6.09
N ALA A 4 -7.14 -37.51 4.99
CA ALA A 4 -6.39 -36.28 4.71
C ALA A 4 -6.60 -35.29 5.87
N LYS A 5 -5.52 -34.88 6.53
CA LYS A 5 -5.53 -33.78 7.50
C LYS A 5 -5.91 -32.50 6.74
N ARG A 6 -7.13 -32.01 6.93
CA ARG A 6 -7.51 -30.65 6.52
C ARG A 6 -6.53 -29.68 7.18
N SER A 7 -5.80 -28.90 6.38
CA SER A 7 -4.99 -27.81 6.90
C SER A 7 -5.92 -26.86 7.66
N LYS A 8 -5.52 -26.47 8.87
CA LYS A 8 -6.25 -25.46 9.64
C LYS A 8 -6.08 -24.13 8.90
N VAL A 9 -7.10 -23.70 8.18
CA VAL A 9 -7.17 -22.34 7.62
C VAL A 9 -7.11 -21.39 8.81
N LYS A 10 -6.05 -20.57 8.89
CA LYS A 10 -5.96 -19.53 9.92
C LYS A 10 -7.17 -18.59 9.76
N PRO A 11 -7.89 -18.26 10.83
CA PRO A 11 -8.98 -17.29 10.74
C PRO A 11 -8.40 -15.96 10.25
N THR A 12 -8.96 -15.42 9.17
CA THR A 12 -8.54 -14.12 8.62
C THR A 12 -8.71 -13.07 9.72
N PRO A 13 -7.70 -12.23 9.99
CA PRO A 13 -7.81 -11.17 11.00
C PRO A 13 -9.05 -10.31 10.71
N ARG A 14 -9.83 -9.97 11.74
CA ARG A 14 -10.93 -9.00 11.60
C ARG A 14 -10.34 -7.61 11.41
N ILE A 15 -10.11 -7.23 10.16
CA ILE A 15 -9.62 -5.91 9.75
C ILE A 15 -10.78 -4.96 9.39
N SER A 16 -10.50 -3.65 9.45
CA SER A 16 -11.45 -2.64 8.99
C SER A 16 -11.68 -2.76 7.46
N PRO A 17 -12.83 -2.30 6.94
CA PRO A 17 -13.04 -2.22 5.50
C PRO A 17 -11.96 -1.41 4.78
N LEU A 18 -11.46 -0.34 5.41
CA LEU A 18 -10.42 0.52 4.87
C LEU A 18 -9.07 -0.21 4.75
N LEU A 19 -8.66 -0.94 5.79
CA LEU A 19 -7.44 -1.75 5.77
C LEU A 19 -7.58 -2.90 4.75
N ARG A 20 -8.76 -3.52 4.65
CA ARG A 20 -9.03 -4.54 3.64
C ARG A 20 -8.82 -3.99 2.23
N SER A 21 -9.43 -2.85 1.92
CA SER A 21 -9.27 -2.22 0.60
C SER A 21 -7.83 -1.80 0.33
N ALA A 22 -7.07 -1.39 1.36
CA ALA A 22 -5.64 -1.13 1.23
C ALA A 22 -4.84 -2.38 0.83
N MET A 23 -5.19 -3.56 1.36
CA MET A 23 -4.52 -4.80 0.99
C MET A 23 -4.96 -5.33 -0.38
N GLU A 24 -6.25 -5.22 -0.72
CA GLU A 24 -6.77 -5.60 -2.05
C GLU A 24 -6.12 -4.76 -3.16
N VAL A 25 -6.02 -3.43 -2.96
CA VAL A 25 -5.38 -2.56 -3.95
C VAL A 25 -3.87 -2.81 -4.04
N LEU A 26 -3.21 -3.16 -2.93
CA LEU A 26 -1.81 -3.57 -2.93
C LEU A 26 -1.60 -4.84 -3.75
N GLU A 27 -2.39 -5.88 -3.50
CA GLU A 27 -2.31 -7.14 -4.23
C GLU A 27 -2.48 -6.91 -5.74
N HIS A 28 -3.44 -6.07 -6.14
CA HIS A 28 -3.63 -5.69 -7.54
C HIS A 28 -2.43 -4.94 -8.12
N GLY A 29 -1.86 -4.00 -7.37
CA GLY A 29 -0.65 -3.28 -7.81
C GLY A 29 0.54 -4.20 -8.02
N LEU A 30 0.75 -5.14 -7.09
CA LEU A 30 1.82 -6.15 -7.21
C LEU A 30 1.57 -7.13 -8.35
N TRP A 31 0.32 -7.53 -8.58
CA TRP A 31 -0.03 -8.36 -9.74
C TRP A 31 0.31 -7.67 -11.06
N HIS A 32 0.02 -6.37 -11.20
CA HIS A 32 0.42 -5.60 -12.38
C HIS A 32 1.94 -5.53 -12.52
N PHE A 33 2.65 -5.26 -11.42
CA PHE A 33 4.11 -5.16 -11.43
C PHE A 33 4.79 -6.47 -11.84
N LEU A 34 4.31 -7.60 -11.32
CA LEU A 34 4.95 -8.91 -11.50
C LEU A 34 4.57 -9.62 -12.80
N ARG A 35 3.44 -9.26 -13.43
CA ARG A 35 2.95 -10.01 -14.60
C ARG A 35 3.64 -9.65 -15.92
N SER A 36 4.14 -8.42 -16.07
CA SER A 36 4.81 -7.97 -17.30
C SER A 36 5.60 -6.68 -17.06
N GLU A 37 6.52 -6.37 -17.97
CA GLU A 37 7.32 -5.14 -17.98
C GLU A 37 6.72 -4.04 -18.88
N THR A 38 5.43 -4.15 -19.25
CA THR A 38 4.82 -3.18 -20.16
C THR A 38 4.52 -1.86 -19.45
N SER A 39 4.67 -0.73 -20.15
CA SER A 39 4.32 0.60 -19.60
C SER A 39 2.89 0.67 -19.01
N PRO A 40 1.84 0.13 -19.66
CA PRO A 40 0.50 0.09 -19.05
C PRO A 40 0.48 -0.61 -17.68
N ASP A 41 1.22 -1.71 -17.54
CA ASP A 41 1.32 -2.42 -16.26
C ASP A 41 2.06 -1.65 -15.20
N MET A 42 3.18 -1.02 -15.57
CA MET A 42 3.93 -0.16 -14.68
C MET A 42 3.09 1.02 -14.16
N LYS A 43 2.27 1.62 -15.04
CA LYS A 43 1.30 2.65 -14.62
C LYS A 43 0.34 2.12 -13.57
N PHE A 44 -0.31 0.99 -13.85
CA PHE A 44 -1.29 0.45 -12.91
C PHE A 44 -0.63 0.02 -11.60
N ALA A 45 0.58 -0.53 -11.62
CA ALA A 45 1.33 -0.84 -10.41
C ALA A 45 1.50 0.42 -9.52
N ILE A 46 2.04 1.51 -10.07
CA ILE A 46 2.25 2.77 -9.35
C ILE A 46 0.93 3.37 -8.85
N LEU A 47 -0.11 3.42 -9.69
CA LEU A 47 -1.42 3.96 -9.31
C LEU A 47 -2.01 3.21 -8.10
N HIS A 48 -1.94 1.89 -8.11
CA HIS A 48 -2.52 1.05 -7.06
C HIS A 48 -1.69 1.07 -5.77
N VAL A 49 -0.36 1.12 -5.88
CA VAL A 49 0.53 1.13 -4.71
C VAL A 49 0.53 2.49 -4.00
N ASP A 50 0.49 3.60 -4.72
CA ASP A 50 0.25 4.93 -4.12
C ASP A 50 -1.11 4.97 -3.40
N GLN A 51 -2.15 4.41 -4.02
CA GLN A 51 -3.46 4.30 -3.40
C GLN A 51 -3.44 3.46 -2.13
N CYS A 52 -2.68 2.35 -2.10
CA CYS A 52 -2.47 1.56 -0.88
C CYS A 52 -1.87 2.42 0.24
N VAL A 53 -0.79 3.14 -0.06
CA VAL A 53 -0.12 4.02 0.91
C VAL A 53 -1.09 5.05 1.47
N GLU A 54 -1.87 5.73 0.63
CA GLU A 54 -2.88 6.70 1.09
C GLU A 54 -3.92 6.05 2.04
N LEU A 55 -4.41 4.85 1.70
CA LEU A 55 -5.40 4.14 2.52
C LEU A 55 -4.81 3.69 3.87
N LEU A 56 -3.54 3.28 3.91
CA LEU A 56 -2.86 2.93 5.17
C LEU A 56 -2.68 4.14 6.09
N LEU A 57 -2.27 5.28 5.55
CA LEU A 57 -2.16 6.51 6.33
C LEU A 57 -3.54 6.91 6.90
N LYS A 58 -4.60 6.83 6.09
CA LYS A 58 -5.98 7.06 6.55
C LYS A 58 -6.41 6.08 7.64
N GLU A 59 -6.09 4.80 7.51
CA GLU A 59 -6.40 3.81 8.55
C GLU A 59 -5.71 4.16 9.86
N ARG A 60 -4.45 4.58 9.82
CA ARG A 60 -3.71 4.99 11.02
C ARG A 60 -4.32 6.22 11.70
N ILE A 61 -4.73 7.21 10.90
CA ILE A 61 -5.43 8.42 11.39
C ILE A 61 -6.76 8.03 12.05
N ARG A 62 -7.55 7.18 11.37
CA ARG A 62 -8.83 6.67 11.88
C ARG A 62 -8.67 5.90 13.19
N LYS A 63 -7.65 5.05 13.31
CA LYS A 63 -7.32 4.34 14.56
C LYS A 63 -6.89 5.30 15.68
N GLY A 64 -6.32 6.45 15.34
CA GLY A 64 -6.01 7.53 16.29
C GLY A 64 -7.21 8.39 16.70
N GLY A 65 -8.43 8.03 16.30
CA GLY A 65 -9.65 8.75 16.68
C GLY A 65 -9.92 10.02 15.88
N VAL A 66 -9.18 10.26 14.79
CA VAL A 66 -9.37 11.43 13.92
C VAL A 66 -10.16 11.03 12.67
N SER A 67 -11.14 11.85 12.29
CA SER A 67 -11.92 11.63 11.06
C SER A 67 -11.05 11.84 9.82
N ILE A 68 -11.20 10.93 8.84
CA ILE A 68 -10.59 11.05 7.50
C ILE A 68 -11.52 11.75 6.50
N TYR A 69 -12.76 12.07 6.89
CA TYR A 69 -13.73 12.76 6.03
C TYR A 69 -13.58 14.26 6.17
N LYS A 70 -13.41 14.95 5.04
CA LYS A 70 -13.54 16.41 4.97
C LYS A 70 -15.02 16.81 4.95
N ASN A 71 -15.82 16.02 4.24
CA ASN A 71 -17.26 16.11 4.13
C ASN A 71 -17.82 14.70 3.78
N PRO A 72 -19.14 14.49 3.71
CA PRO A 72 -19.71 13.15 3.45
C PRO A 72 -19.31 12.52 2.11
N LYS A 73 -18.81 13.28 1.15
CA LYS A 73 -18.46 12.82 -0.21
C LYS A 73 -16.95 12.76 -0.47
N GLU A 74 -16.15 13.29 0.44
CA GLU A 74 -14.73 13.50 0.21
C GLU A 74 -13.91 13.15 1.46
N THR A 75 -12.85 12.39 1.24
CA THR A 75 -11.86 12.10 2.28
C THR A 75 -10.60 12.94 2.07
N ILE A 76 -9.75 13.00 3.08
CA ILE A 76 -8.43 13.61 2.98
C ILE A 76 -7.60 12.94 1.87
N ASN A 77 -6.69 13.67 1.24
CA ASN A 77 -5.70 13.10 0.31
C ASN A 77 -4.42 12.76 1.09
N ILE A 78 -3.42 12.17 0.41
CA ILE A 78 -2.14 11.80 1.03
C ILE A 78 -1.43 12.99 1.72
N VAL A 79 -1.45 14.18 1.10
CA VAL A 79 -0.80 15.39 1.66
C VAL A 79 -1.44 15.79 2.97
N ALA A 80 -2.78 15.88 3.01
CA ALA A 80 -3.51 16.16 4.23
C ALA A 80 -3.35 15.04 5.27
N ALA A 81 -3.20 13.78 4.84
CA ALA A 81 -2.91 12.67 5.73
C ALA A 81 -1.56 12.85 6.43
N TYR A 82 -0.50 13.24 5.71
CA TYR A 82 0.79 13.55 6.33
C TYR A 82 0.68 14.69 7.35
N SER A 83 0.02 15.80 7.01
CA SER A 83 -0.17 16.91 7.96
C SER A 83 -0.89 16.47 9.23
N ILE A 84 -1.97 15.70 9.10
CA ILE A 84 -2.71 15.18 10.26
C ILE A 84 -1.86 14.22 11.09
N ILE A 85 -1.05 13.38 10.45
CA ILE A 85 -0.15 12.47 11.16
C ILE A 85 0.87 13.27 11.96
N ASP A 86 1.52 14.25 11.34
CA ASP A 86 2.55 15.08 11.96
C ASP A 86 1.98 15.94 13.09
N GLU A 87 0.75 16.45 12.97
CA GLU A 87 0.12 17.34 13.95
C GLU A 87 -0.55 16.60 15.10
N LYS A 88 -1.32 15.54 14.80
CA LYS A 88 -2.27 14.93 15.75
C LYS A 88 -1.92 13.51 16.16
N ILE A 89 -1.36 12.72 15.24
CA ILE A 89 -1.10 11.30 15.48
C ILE A 89 0.29 11.08 16.07
N LYS A 90 1.27 11.92 15.70
CA LYS A 90 2.68 11.84 16.08
C LYS A 90 3.32 10.48 15.77
N CYS A 91 2.97 9.91 14.62
CA CYS A 91 3.59 8.70 14.07
C CYS A 91 4.78 9.09 13.17
N SER A 92 5.90 8.37 13.28
CA SER A 92 7.08 8.62 12.45
C SER A 92 6.98 7.85 11.12
N ILE A 93 7.26 8.55 10.02
CA ILE A 93 7.33 7.98 8.67
C ILE A 93 8.70 8.31 8.08
N PRO A 94 9.73 7.51 8.38
CA PRO A 94 11.08 7.72 7.82
C PRO A 94 11.11 7.68 6.29
N GLU A 95 10.23 6.88 5.68
CA GLU A 95 10.14 6.69 4.22
C GLU A 95 9.40 7.83 3.50
N LYS A 96 9.00 8.90 4.20
CA LYS A 96 8.12 9.95 3.66
C LYS A 96 8.65 10.55 2.35
N ALA A 97 9.95 10.81 2.24
CA ALA A 97 10.56 11.36 1.03
C ALA A 97 10.38 10.44 -0.19
N ASP A 98 10.57 9.13 -0.03
CA ASP A 98 10.40 8.16 -1.13
C ASP A 98 8.92 8.00 -1.50
N LEU A 99 8.02 8.08 -0.51
CA LEU A 99 6.57 8.05 -0.76
C LEU A 99 6.07 9.32 -1.45
N GLU A 100 6.70 10.47 -1.20
CA GLU A 100 6.42 11.72 -1.93
C GLU A 100 6.81 11.59 -3.42
N LEU A 101 7.94 10.94 -3.72
CA LEU A 101 8.33 10.63 -5.10
C LEU A 101 7.35 9.67 -5.79
N LEU A 102 6.91 8.61 -5.09
CA LEU A 102 5.87 7.70 -5.60
C LEU A 102 4.58 8.48 -5.94
N HIS A 103 4.16 9.37 -5.03
CA HIS A 103 2.95 10.14 -5.23
C HIS A 103 3.08 11.13 -6.39
N GLU A 104 4.25 11.74 -6.57
CA GLU A 104 4.55 12.59 -7.72
C GLU A 104 4.47 11.81 -9.03
N GLU A 105 5.05 10.61 -9.10
CA GLU A 105 4.98 9.80 -10.32
C GLU A 105 3.56 9.36 -10.62
N ARG A 106 2.77 9.01 -9.60
CA ARG A 106 1.34 8.77 -9.75
C ARG A 106 0.62 9.98 -10.36
N ASN A 107 0.93 11.19 -9.90
CA ASN A 107 0.37 12.42 -10.46
C ASN A 107 0.83 12.65 -11.91
N ASN A 108 2.09 12.36 -12.25
CA ASN A 108 2.60 12.43 -13.61
C ASN A 108 1.87 11.47 -14.56
N ILE A 109 1.57 10.24 -14.10
CA ILE A 109 0.78 9.28 -14.87
C ILE A 109 -0.63 9.83 -15.15
N GLN A 110 -1.32 10.34 -14.13
CA GLN A 110 -2.71 10.80 -14.25
C GLN A 110 -2.87 12.12 -15.00
N HIS A 111 -1.92 13.04 -14.87
CA HIS A 111 -2.08 14.42 -15.36
C HIS A 111 -1.14 14.78 -16.51
N LYS A 112 -0.05 14.03 -16.70
CA LYS A 112 0.97 14.32 -17.71
C LYS A 112 1.23 13.14 -18.66
N TYR A 113 0.42 12.08 -18.58
CA TYR A 113 0.50 10.89 -19.44
C TYR A 113 1.86 10.17 -19.38
N SER A 114 2.57 10.27 -18.24
CA SER A 114 3.85 9.59 -18.01
C SER A 114 3.75 8.07 -18.29
N ASN A 115 4.84 7.50 -18.77
CA ASN A 115 5.01 6.08 -19.09
C ASN A 115 6.26 5.58 -18.35
N PRO A 116 6.14 5.25 -17.05
CA PRO A 116 7.29 4.81 -16.26
C PRO A 116 7.88 3.52 -16.83
N SER A 117 9.20 3.41 -16.77
CA SER A 117 9.93 2.19 -17.11
C SER A 117 9.76 1.12 -16.02
N PRO A 118 10.06 -0.16 -16.31
CA PRO A 118 10.15 -1.19 -15.29
C PRO A 118 11.11 -0.82 -14.15
N GLU A 119 12.25 -0.24 -14.47
CA GLU A 119 13.28 0.15 -13.51
C GLU A 119 12.82 1.29 -12.60
N ASP A 120 12.22 2.34 -13.16
CA ASP A 120 11.65 3.44 -12.38
C ASP A 120 10.52 2.94 -11.47
N SER A 121 9.69 2.02 -11.98
CA SER A 121 8.60 1.42 -11.21
C SER A 121 9.13 0.58 -10.06
N ALA A 122 10.17 -0.24 -10.29
CA ALA A 122 10.79 -1.06 -9.25
C ALA A 122 11.26 -0.21 -8.06
N PHE A 123 11.94 0.91 -8.34
CA PHE A 123 12.36 1.86 -7.30
C PHE A 123 11.18 2.31 -6.41
N HIS A 124 10.06 2.70 -7.02
CA HIS A 124 8.88 3.14 -6.28
C HIS A 124 8.21 1.99 -5.51
N ILE A 125 8.05 0.82 -6.14
CA ILE A 125 7.39 -0.33 -5.53
C ILE A 125 8.18 -0.87 -4.34
N GLU A 126 9.50 -1.00 -4.46
CA GLU A 126 10.36 -1.50 -3.38
C GLU A 126 10.32 -0.58 -2.16
N ASN A 127 10.43 0.73 -2.35
CA ASN A 127 10.39 1.68 -1.25
C ASN A 127 9.01 1.76 -0.60
N ALA A 128 7.94 1.67 -1.40
CA ALA A 128 6.59 1.53 -0.87
C ALA A 128 6.42 0.25 -0.04
N LEU A 129 6.95 -0.89 -0.48
CA LEU A 129 6.86 -2.14 0.26
C LEU A 129 7.64 -2.12 1.57
N LYS A 130 8.82 -1.48 1.60
CA LYS A 130 9.57 -1.24 2.85
C LYS A 130 8.70 -0.49 3.86
N PHE A 131 8.10 0.62 3.42
CA PHE A 131 7.15 1.38 4.24
C PHE A 131 5.96 0.52 4.68
N ILE A 132 5.26 -0.13 3.74
CA ILE A 132 4.04 -0.90 4.03
C ILE A 132 4.32 -1.98 5.07
N LYS A 133 5.39 -2.76 4.88
CA LYS A 133 5.77 -3.85 5.80
C LYS A 133 6.03 -3.32 7.21
N ARG A 134 6.86 -2.27 7.32
CA ARG A 134 7.16 -1.62 8.60
C ARG A 134 5.90 -1.04 9.23
N PHE A 135 5.14 -0.24 8.48
CA PHE A 135 3.99 0.50 8.96
C PHE A 135 2.85 -0.43 9.42
N LEU A 136 2.61 -1.53 8.69
CA LEU A 136 1.64 -2.54 9.12
C LEU A 136 2.03 -3.14 10.47
N THR A 137 3.32 -3.45 10.65
CA THR A 137 3.85 -4.07 11.87
C THR A 137 3.81 -3.09 13.04
N ASP A 138 4.47 -1.94 12.88
CA ASP A 138 4.73 -1.00 13.96
C ASP A 138 3.49 -0.19 14.36
N GLU A 139 2.65 0.18 13.38
CA GLU A 139 1.56 1.14 13.58
C GLU A 139 0.17 0.50 13.52
N LEU A 140 0.04 -0.63 12.83
CA LEU A 140 -1.24 -1.31 12.65
C LEU A 140 -1.33 -2.67 13.35
N ASN A 141 -0.22 -3.19 13.88
CA ASN A 141 -0.11 -4.48 14.57
C ASN A 141 -0.63 -5.66 13.72
N THR A 142 -0.19 -5.71 12.46
CA THR A 142 -0.50 -6.78 11.50
C THR A 142 0.68 -6.99 10.57
N ASN A 143 0.72 -8.13 9.87
CA ASN A 143 1.79 -8.42 8.92
C ASN A 143 1.28 -8.39 7.48
N ILE A 144 2.14 -8.01 6.54
CA ILE A 144 1.79 -8.00 5.11
C ILE A 144 1.52 -9.42 4.59
N GLU A 145 2.22 -10.41 5.15
CA GLU A 145 2.13 -11.84 4.82
C GLU A 145 0.76 -12.45 5.20
N ASP A 146 -0.03 -11.76 6.02
CA ASP A 146 -1.40 -12.18 6.34
C ASP A 146 -2.39 -11.89 5.19
N PHE A 147 -1.98 -11.07 4.21
CA PHE A 147 -2.84 -10.58 3.13
C PHE A 147 -2.27 -10.78 1.73
N ILE A 148 -0.95 -10.69 1.57
CA ILE A 148 -0.28 -10.79 0.28
C ILE A 148 0.40 -12.16 0.15
N PRO A 149 0.24 -12.86 -0.98
CA PRO A 149 0.94 -14.12 -1.24
C PRO A 149 2.46 -13.97 -1.08
N LYS A 150 3.08 -14.93 -0.39
CA LYS A 150 4.51 -14.90 -0.09
C LYS A 150 5.37 -14.84 -1.35
N GLU A 151 4.90 -15.50 -2.42
CA GLU A 151 5.54 -15.58 -3.72
C GLU A 151 5.70 -14.18 -4.35
N TYR A 152 4.75 -13.26 -4.11
CA TYR A 152 4.86 -11.88 -4.61
C TYR A 152 5.94 -11.11 -3.85
N LEU A 153 6.01 -11.29 -2.54
CA LEU A 153 6.97 -10.58 -1.69
C LEU A 153 8.41 -11.05 -1.96
N GLU A 154 8.61 -12.35 -2.17
CA GLU A 154 9.94 -12.92 -2.45
C GLU A 154 10.50 -12.45 -3.79
N GLN A 155 9.65 -12.29 -4.81
CA GLN A 155 10.04 -11.80 -6.13
C GLN A 155 10.46 -10.32 -6.16
N ILE A 156 10.13 -9.54 -5.13
CA ILE A 156 10.44 -8.11 -5.09
C ILE A 156 11.61 -7.81 -4.14
N ILE A 157 11.74 -8.58 -3.05
CA ILE A 157 12.81 -8.37 -2.05
C ILE A 157 14.16 -8.98 -2.49
N THR A 158 14.15 -9.86 -3.50
CA THR A 158 15.35 -10.56 -4.00
C THR A 158 15.87 -9.96 -5.33
N SER A 159 15.24 -8.89 -5.82
CA SER A 159 15.61 -8.12 -7.00
C SER A 159 16.61 -7.03 -6.65
#